data_AF-A0A1C7NVL9-F1
#
_entry.id   AF-A0A1C7NVL9-F1
#
_cell.length_a   1.000
_cell.length_b   1.000
_cell.length_c   1.000
_cell.angle_alpha   90.00
_cell.angle_beta   90.00
_cell.angle_gamma   90.00
#
_symmetry.space_group_name_H-M   'P 1'
#
loop_
_entity.id
_entity.type
_entity.pdbx_description
1 polymer ?
#
loop_
_entity_poly.entity_id
_entity_poly.type
_entity_poly.pdbx_seq_one_letter_code
_entity_poly.pdbx_strand_id
1 'polypeptide(L)'
;MNATELRKNAIFQNNSVLDYRCGHFGYNMVIQQPNTQIKLTNVSIVRLRKGGKRFELACYKNKVMEWRSNVETDLDEVLQIHNVFLNVSKGQVASKEDLKKCFKTEEVDKVIQEILKKGELQVAEKERTDQLETIWKDIANIVTDNCVNPQTKRPYTVTMIEKAMQDLHLSVNPKRSPKSQALDVIKQLQEKQLLPIQRAQMRLRLTLAQSSASKKLREKIMPLLTSIEDEDSNESEIEIIALIDPGQYRIINDLLQKEGKGKGQLEIMNLREKEEGDERF
;
A
#
# COMPACT_ATOMS: atom_id res chain seq x y z
N MET A 1 31.79 -17.16 32.27
CA MET A 1 31.87 -16.82 30.83
C MET A 1 30.78 -17.60 30.11
N ASN A 2 29.79 -16.90 29.57
CA ASN A 2 28.52 -17.47 29.10
C ASN A 2 28.66 -18.13 27.73
N ALA A 3 27.87 -19.19 27.49
CA ALA A 3 27.85 -20.01 26.28
C ALA A 3 27.58 -19.25 24.96
N THR A 4 27.22 -17.97 25.05
CA THR A 4 27.00 -17.05 23.93
C THR A 4 28.29 -16.47 23.33
N GLU A 5 29.38 -16.36 24.10
CA GLU A 5 30.66 -15.83 23.60
C GLU A 5 31.44 -16.86 22.77
N LEU A 6 31.32 -18.15 23.10
CA LEU A 6 31.98 -19.23 22.37
C LEU A 6 31.41 -19.46 20.96
N ARG A 7 30.17 -19.01 20.69
CA ARG A 7 29.57 -19.09 19.34
C ARG A 7 30.00 -17.96 18.40
N LYS A 8 30.47 -16.83 18.93
CA LYS A 8 30.93 -15.70 18.10
C LYS A 8 32.36 -15.90 17.57
N ASN A 9 33.21 -16.64 18.30
CA ASN A 9 34.61 -16.87 17.92
C ASN A 9 34.87 -18.11 17.06
N ALA A 10 33.86 -18.94 16.76
CA ALA A 10 34.01 -20.10 15.88
C ALA A 10 33.82 -19.77 14.38
N ILE A 11 33.56 -18.50 14.06
CA ILE A 11 33.40 -18.01 12.70
C ILE A 11 34.76 -17.41 12.29
N PHE A 12 35.41 -17.99 11.28
CA PHE A 12 36.68 -17.53 10.67
C PHE A 12 37.99 -17.86 11.38
N GLN A 13 38.28 -19.13 11.67
CA GLN A 13 39.64 -19.64 11.48
C GLN A 13 39.56 -21.09 11.03
N ASN A 14 39.83 -21.35 9.76
CA ASN A 14 40.54 -22.54 9.30
C ASN A 14 40.70 -22.46 7.78
N ASN A 15 41.72 -21.70 7.39
CA ASN A 15 42.42 -21.93 6.13
C ASN A 15 43.90 -21.67 6.36
N SER A 16 44.46 -22.38 7.34
CA SER A 16 45.91 -22.58 7.45
C SER A 16 46.14 -24.08 7.46
N VAL A 17 46.51 -24.60 6.29
CA VAL A 17 47.14 -25.90 6.15
C VAL A 17 48.41 -25.86 6.98
N LEU A 18 48.37 -26.38 8.20
CA LEU A 18 49.58 -26.66 8.96
C LEU A 18 50.16 -27.96 8.42
N ASP A 19 51.13 -27.79 7.50
CA ASP A 19 51.94 -28.84 6.91
C ASP A 19 52.91 -29.41 7.96
N TYR A 20 52.43 -30.28 8.83
CA TYR A 20 53.28 -31.11 9.68
C TYR A 20 53.73 -32.33 8.88
N ARG A 21 54.90 -32.20 8.25
CA ARG A 21 55.63 -33.36 7.70
C ARG A 21 56.12 -34.23 8.85
N CYS A 22 55.49 -35.39 9.03
CA CYS A 22 56.18 -36.52 9.65
C CYS A 22 55.64 -37.86 9.12
N GLY A 23 56.55 -38.60 8.49
CA GLY A 23 56.64 -40.07 8.40
C GLY A 23 55.39 -40.95 8.31
N HIS A 24 55.28 -41.60 7.16
CA HIS A 24 54.90 -43.01 6.95
C HIS A 24 53.42 -43.44 7.19
N PHE A 25 52.86 -44.03 6.11
CA PHE A 25 51.54 -44.67 5.97
C PHE A 25 50.30 -43.76 6.08
N GLY A 26 50.04 -43.01 5.00
CA GLY A 26 48.83 -42.20 4.85
C GLY A 26 47.61 -43.02 4.39
N TYR A 27 46.90 -43.65 5.32
CA TYR A 27 45.48 -43.92 5.09
C TYR A 27 44.71 -42.61 5.24
N ASN A 28 44.27 -42.04 4.11
CA ASN A 28 43.33 -40.92 4.09
C ASN A 28 41.97 -41.40 4.61
N MET A 29 41.76 -41.39 5.93
CA MET A 29 40.43 -41.52 6.49
C MET A 29 39.70 -40.19 6.27
N VAL A 30 38.82 -40.17 5.26
CA VAL A 30 37.82 -39.13 5.09
C VAL A 30 36.90 -39.21 6.30
N ILE A 31 37.05 -38.26 7.23
CA ILE A 31 36.12 -38.10 8.35
C ILE A 31 34.77 -37.70 7.74
N GLN A 32 33.86 -38.67 7.57
CA GLN A 32 32.50 -38.44 7.11
C GLN A 32 31.69 -37.77 8.23
N GLN A 33 32.04 -36.53 8.55
CA GLN A 33 31.14 -35.69 9.33
C GLN A 33 29.93 -35.39 8.44
N PRO A 34 28.68 -35.53 8.93
CA PRO A 34 27.53 -35.06 8.18
C PRO A 34 27.76 -33.58 7.87
N ASN A 35 27.74 -33.21 6.59
CA ASN A 35 27.93 -31.82 6.16
C ASN A 35 26.97 -30.94 6.95
N THR A 36 27.50 -30.11 7.85
CA THR A 36 26.72 -29.18 8.69
C THR A 36 26.23 -28.02 7.84
N GLN A 37 25.39 -28.30 6.84
CA GLN A 37 24.79 -27.28 6.01
C GLN A 37 23.54 -26.75 6.72
N ILE A 38 23.71 -25.65 7.44
CA ILE A 38 22.59 -24.93 8.07
C ILE A 38 21.80 -24.26 6.96
N LYS A 39 20.62 -24.79 6.64
CA LYS A 39 19.66 -24.14 5.74
C LYS A 39 18.90 -23.09 6.52
N LEU A 40 18.98 -21.85 6.08
CA LEU A 40 18.15 -20.77 6.60
C LEU A 40 16.72 -20.96 6.04
N THR A 41 15.82 -21.54 6.82
CA THR A 41 14.51 -22.01 6.33
C THR A 41 13.41 -20.95 6.31
N ASN A 42 13.65 -19.72 6.81
CA ASN A 42 12.64 -18.67 6.87
C ASN A 42 13.25 -17.27 6.79
N VAL A 43 13.77 -16.90 5.62
CA VAL A 43 14.44 -15.60 5.42
C VAL A 43 13.82 -14.86 4.25
N SER A 44 13.55 -13.56 4.45
CA SER A 44 13.26 -12.64 3.36
C SER A 44 14.57 -12.10 2.79
N ILE A 45 14.73 -12.18 1.48
CA ILE A 45 15.95 -11.72 0.80
C ILE A 45 15.68 -10.35 0.19
N VAL A 46 16.48 -9.36 0.58
CA VAL A 46 16.51 -8.06 -0.10
C VAL A 46 17.71 -8.03 -1.01
N ARG A 47 17.48 -7.80 -2.32
CA ARG A 47 18.52 -7.82 -3.35
C ARG A 47 18.77 -6.42 -3.90
N LEU A 48 20.05 -6.04 -4.01
CA LEU A 48 20.48 -4.84 -4.73
C LEU A 48 21.59 -5.20 -5.72
N ARG A 49 21.44 -4.75 -6.98
CA ARG A 49 22.50 -4.85 -7.99
C ARG A 49 23.22 -3.51 -8.12
N LYS A 50 24.51 -3.47 -7.79
CA LYS A 50 25.32 -2.24 -7.83
C LYS A 50 26.75 -2.59 -8.24
N GLY A 51 27.36 -1.78 -9.12
CA GLY A 51 28.76 -2.00 -9.56
C GLY A 51 29.00 -3.35 -10.25
N GLY A 52 28.00 -3.87 -10.97
CA GLY A 52 28.09 -5.17 -11.65
C GLY A 52 27.95 -6.40 -10.74
N LYS A 53 27.96 -6.22 -9.41
CA LYS A 53 27.78 -7.28 -8.42
C LYS A 53 26.36 -7.29 -7.85
N ARG A 54 25.94 -8.45 -7.31
CA ARG A 54 24.68 -8.62 -6.60
C ARG A 54 24.99 -8.66 -5.10
N PHE A 55 24.25 -7.88 -4.34
CA PHE A 55 24.30 -7.86 -2.88
C PHE A 55 22.94 -8.27 -2.35
N GLU A 56 22.93 -9.11 -1.33
CA GLU A 56 21.75 -9.71 -0.73
C GLU A 56 21.83 -9.58 0.81
N LEU A 57 20.68 -9.32 1.42
CA LEU A 57 20.52 -9.27 2.87
C LEU A 57 19.54 -10.33 3.35
N ALA A 58 19.86 -10.93 4.49
CA ALA A 58 19.02 -11.89 5.19
C ALA A 58 18.18 -11.16 6.25
N CYS A 59 16.90 -10.93 5.97
CA CYS A 59 15.98 -10.22 6.86
C CYS A 59 14.91 -11.17 7.41
N TYR A 60 14.33 -10.82 8.55
CA TYR A 60 13.10 -11.45 9.00
C TYR A 60 11.93 -11.08 8.06
N LYS A 61 10.96 -11.99 7.95
CA LYS A 61 9.72 -11.77 7.18
C LYS A 61 8.92 -10.61 7.81
N ASN A 62 8.23 -9.82 6.99
CA ASN A 62 7.45 -8.62 7.37
C ASN A 62 8.24 -7.41 7.91
N LYS A 63 9.36 -7.61 8.61
CA LYS A 63 10.16 -6.51 9.19
C LYS A 63 10.73 -5.52 8.17
N VAL A 64 10.99 -5.96 6.93
CA VAL A 64 11.49 -5.06 5.88
C VAL A 64 10.47 -3.97 5.51
N MET A 65 9.17 -4.28 5.54
CA MET A 65 8.11 -3.32 5.22
C MET A 65 7.89 -2.32 6.37
N GLU A 66 7.99 -2.79 7.62
CA GLU A 66 7.94 -1.94 8.82
C GLU A 66 9.10 -0.94 8.84
N TRP A 67 10.32 -1.41 8.50
CA TRP A 67 11.49 -0.55 8.39
C TRP A 67 11.33 0.55 7.32
N ARG A 68 10.77 0.20 6.16
CA ARG A 68 10.47 1.20 5.11
C ARG A 68 9.41 2.21 5.52
N SER A 69 8.50 1.80 6.39
CA SER A 69 7.46 2.65 6.97
C SER A 69 7.99 3.48 8.16
N ASN A 70 9.26 3.31 8.54
CA ASN A 70 9.91 3.90 9.71
C ASN A 70 9.20 3.57 11.04
N VAL A 71 8.57 2.39 11.13
CA VAL A 71 7.97 1.90 12.38
C VAL A 71 9.06 1.37 13.31
N GLU A 72 10.03 0.64 12.76
CA GLU A 72 11.18 0.10 13.47
C GLU A 72 12.47 0.73 12.96
N THR A 73 13.32 1.22 13.87
CA THR A 73 14.62 1.84 13.53
C THR A 73 15.81 0.91 13.69
N ASP A 74 15.67 -0.13 14.52
CA ASP A 74 16.78 -0.96 14.94
C ASP A 74 17.11 -2.05 13.90
N LEU A 75 18.34 -2.03 13.39
CA LEU A 75 18.78 -2.93 12.32
C LEU A 75 18.86 -4.39 12.77
N ASP A 76 19.16 -4.64 14.04
CA ASP A 76 19.33 -5.98 14.59
C ASP A 76 18.00 -6.74 14.73
N GLU A 77 16.87 -6.03 14.82
CA GLU A 77 15.54 -6.65 14.80
C GLU A 77 15.08 -6.97 13.37
N VAL A 78 15.50 -6.17 12.39
CA VAL A 78 15.15 -6.37 10.98
C VAL A 78 15.97 -7.49 10.35
N LEU A 79 17.25 -7.59 10.70
CA LEU A 79 18.20 -8.53 10.12
C LEU A 79 18.34 -9.80 10.95
N GLN A 80 18.45 -10.95 10.27
CA GLN A 80 18.83 -12.20 10.94
C GLN A 80 20.32 -12.28 11.22
N ILE A 81 21.11 -11.77 10.27
CA ILE A 81 22.57 -11.76 10.34
C ILE A 81 23.02 -10.37 9.92
N HIS A 82 23.76 -9.73 10.81
CA HIS A 82 24.36 -8.42 10.59
C HIS A 82 25.58 -8.53 9.66
N ASN A 83 25.36 -8.89 8.38
CA ASN A 83 26.38 -8.96 7.33
C ASN A 83 25.75 -8.88 5.94
N VAL A 84 26.52 -8.39 4.96
CA VAL A 84 26.12 -8.32 3.55
C VAL A 84 26.64 -9.54 2.79
N PHE A 85 25.75 -10.21 2.05
CA PHE A 85 26.09 -11.39 1.25
C PHE A 85 26.10 -11.06 -0.25
N LEU A 86 26.89 -11.79 -1.03
CA LEU A 86 26.72 -11.86 -2.49
C LEU A 86 25.61 -12.84 -2.87
N ASN A 87 25.44 -13.89 -2.05
CA ASN A 87 24.38 -14.87 -2.18
C ASN A 87 24.02 -15.44 -0.79
N VAL A 88 22.79 -15.19 -0.33
CA VAL A 88 22.33 -15.64 0.99
C VAL A 88 22.19 -17.16 1.04
N SER A 89 21.65 -17.78 0.00
CA SER A 89 21.44 -19.24 -0.07
C SER A 89 22.76 -20.04 -0.03
N LYS A 90 23.84 -19.47 -0.54
CA LYS A 90 25.19 -20.07 -0.54
C LYS A 90 26.06 -19.60 0.64
N GLY A 91 25.58 -18.66 1.45
CA GLY A 91 26.35 -18.08 2.55
C GLY A 91 27.61 -17.32 2.11
N GLN A 92 27.67 -16.83 0.86
CA GLN A 92 28.83 -16.12 0.35
C GLN A 92 28.83 -14.67 0.81
N VAL A 93 29.73 -14.32 1.73
CA VAL A 93 29.87 -12.96 2.29
C VAL A 93 30.56 -12.02 1.29
N ALA A 94 30.14 -10.76 1.25
CA ALA A 94 30.80 -9.73 0.44
C ALA A 94 32.14 -9.32 1.07
N SER A 95 33.19 -9.20 0.24
CA SER A 95 34.49 -8.70 0.71
C SER A 95 34.45 -7.19 0.97
N LYS A 96 35.26 -6.70 1.93
CA LYS A 96 35.34 -5.27 2.24
C LYS A 96 35.77 -4.42 1.03
N GLU A 97 36.61 -4.98 0.16
CA GLU A 97 37.01 -4.33 -1.09
C GLU A 97 35.85 -4.08 -2.04
N ASP A 98 34.94 -5.06 -2.16
CA ASP A 98 33.78 -4.97 -3.03
C ASP A 98 32.77 -3.95 -2.51
N LEU A 99 32.61 -3.88 -1.20
CA LEU A 99 31.81 -2.85 -0.53
C LEU A 99 32.37 -1.46 -0.81
N LYS A 100 33.69 -1.26 -0.64
CA LYS A 100 34.35 0.02 -0.91
C LYS A 100 34.22 0.44 -2.38
N LYS A 101 34.39 -0.48 -3.32
CA LYS A 101 34.27 -0.21 -4.77
C LYS A 101 32.83 0.14 -5.17
N CYS A 102 31.84 -0.56 -4.65
CA CYS A 102 30.44 -0.39 -5.08
C CYS A 102 29.69 0.70 -4.31
N PHE A 103 29.92 0.83 -3.01
CA PHE A 103 29.20 1.72 -2.11
C PHE A 103 30.02 2.94 -1.68
N LYS A 104 31.32 3.00 -2.01
CA LYS A 104 32.26 4.07 -1.59
C LYS A 104 32.35 4.21 -0.07
N THR A 105 31.93 3.19 0.68
CA THR A 105 31.87 3.16 2.14
C THR A 105 32.32 1.78 2.60
N GLU A 106 33.06 1.73 3.71
CA GLU A 106 33.55 0.49 4.34
C GLU A 106 32.65 0.02 5.49
N GLU A 107 31.81 0.92 5.99
CA GLU A 107 30.88 0.67 7.11
C GLU A 107 29.68 -0.17 6.65
N VAL A 108 29.51 -1.32 7.28
CA VAL A 108 28.51 -2.33 6.91
C VAL A 108 27.09 -1.79 7.14
N ASP A 109 26.85 -1.07 8.23
CA ASP A 109 25.55 -0.53 8.63
C ASP A 109 25.00 0.46 7.59
N LYS A 110 25.85 1.37 7.09
CA LYS A 110 25.47 2.31 6.03
C LYS A 110 25.13 1.59 4.74
N VAL A 111 25.87 0.53 4.40
CA VAL A 111 25.57 -0.29 3.23
C VAL A 111 24.23 -1.02 3.39
N ILE A 112 23.97 -1.60 4.56
CA ILE A 112 22.71 -2.25 4.90
C ILE A 112 21.55 -1.28 4.71
N GLN A 113 21.64 -0.07 5.28
CA GLN A 113 20.59 0.95 5.15
C GLN A 113 20.35 1.34 3.68
N GLU A 114 21.40 1.45 2.86
CA GLU A 114 21.24 1.73 1.43
C GLU A 114 20.55 0.56 0.71
N ILE A 115 20.91 -0.68 1.03
CA ILE A 115 20.28 -1.87 0.45
C ILE A 115 18.82 -2.00 0.89
N LEU A 116 18.47 -1.71 2.13
CA LEU A 116 17.07 -1.76 2.59
C LEU A 116 16.20 -0.69 1.90
N LYS A 117 16.73 0.51 1.65
CA LYS A 117 16.03 1.60 0.94
C LYS A 117 15.86 1.32 -0.55
N LYS A 118 16.95 0.97 -1.25
CA LYS A 118 16.97 0.87 -2.73
C LYS A 118 16.80 -0.55 -3.24
N GLY A 119 16.99 -1.55 -2.40
CA GLY A 119 16.91 -2.95 -2.79
C GLY A 119 15.50 -3.40 -3.10
N GLU A 120 15.40 -4.43 -3.91
CA GLU A 120 14.15 -5.11 -4.21
C GLU A 120 13.94 -6.22 -3.19
N LEU A 121 12.79 -6.19 -2.51
CA LEU A 121 12.38 -7.25 -1.60
C LEU A 121 11.86 -8.41 -2.45
N GLN A 122 12.49 -9.57 -2.33
CA GLN A 122 11.97 -10.79 -2.92
C GLN A 122 10.91 -11.38 -1.97
N VAL A 123 9.66 -11.05 -2.25
CA VAL A 123 8.50 -11.55 -1.49
C VAL A 123 8.26 -13.02 -1.86
N ALA A 124 7.95 -13.85 -0.88
CA ALA A 124 7.55 -15.23 -1.12
C ALA A 124 6.19 -15.29 -1.84
N GLU A 125 5.92 -16.37 -2.57
CA GLU A 125 4.67 -16.51 -3.34
C GLU A 125 3.43 -16.38 -2.46
N LYS A 126 3.43 -17.00 -1.27
CA LYS A 126 2.34 -16.92 -0.30
C LYS A 126 2.12 -15.50 0.24
N GLU A 127 3.19 -14.79 0.58
CA GLU A 127 3.07 -13.40 1.06
C GLU A 127 2.54 -12.47 -0.04
N ARG A 128 2.92 -12.74 -1.30
CA ARG A 128 2.39 -12.00 -2.45
C ARG A 128 0.90 -12.23 -2.63
N THR A 129 0.40 -13.47 -2.47
CA THR A 129 -1.04 -13.75 -2.56
C THR A 129 -1.81 -13.06 -1.44
N ASP A 130 -1.30 -13.11 -0.21
CA ASP A 130 -1.95 -12.49 0.95
C ASP A 130 -2.03 -10.96 0.81
N GLN A 131 -0.97 -10.33 0.28
CA GLN A 131 -0.96 -8.90 -0.04
C GLN A 131 -1.99 -8.55 -1.12
N LEU A 132 -2.08 -9.36 -2.18
CA LEU A 132 -3.06 -9.14 -3.24
C LEU A 132 -4.49 -9.32 -2.74
N GLU A 133 -4.75 -10.32 -1.90
CA GLU A 133 -6.06 -10.55 -1.29
C GLU A 133 -6.47 -9.42 -0.34
N THR A 134 -5.51 -8.88 0.44
CA THR A 134 -5.76 -7.72 1.30
C THR A 134 -6.17 -6.50 0.48
N ILE A 135 -5.39 -6.16 -0.56
CA ILE A 135 -5.71 -5.04 -1.44
C ILE A 135 -7.04 -5.28 -2.18
N TRP A 136 -7.33 -6.53 -2.56
CA TRP A 136 -8.60 -6.90 -3.18
C TRP A 136 -9.79 -6.59 -2.27
N LYS A 137 -9.72 -7.02 -1.01
CA LYS A 137 -10.76 -6.74 0.00
C LYS A 137 -10.89 -5.25 0.29
N ASP A 138 -9.76 -4.54 0.38
CA ASP A 138 -9.75 -3.09 0.57
C ASP A 138 -10.45 -2.36 -0.58
N ILE A 139 -10.20 -2.78 -1.83
CA ILE A 139 -10.88 -2.23 -3.00
C ILE A 139 -12.38 -2.51 -2.91
N ALA A 140 -12.78 -3.75 -2.60
CA ALA A 140 -14.20 -4.11 -2.48
C ALA A 140 -14.91 -3.28 -1.39
N ASN A 141 -14.28 -3.07 -0.24
CA ASN A 141 -14.80 -2.22 0.84
C ASN A 141 -14.94 -0.77 0.39
N ILE A 142 -13.91 -0.20 -0.26
CA ILE A 142 -13.97 1.18 -0.77
C ILE A 142 -15.10 1.33 -1.80
N VAL A 143 -15.28 0.37 -2.70
CA VAL A 143 -16.38 0.42 -3.68
C VAL A 143 -17.72 0.32 -2.95
N THR A 144 -17.84 -0.55 -1.94
CA THR A 144 -19.05 -0.72 -1.13
C THR A 144 -19.46 0.59 -0.44
N ASP A 145 -18.52 1.28 0.20
CA ASP A 145 -18.80 2.53 0.92
C ASP A 145 -19.18 3.68 -0.02
N ASN A 146 -18.72 3.64 -1.27
CA ASN A 146 -18.90 4.73 -2.23
C ASN A 146 -20.02 4.47 -3.25
N CYS A 147 -20.59 3.27 -3.32
CA CYS A 147 -21.56 2.89 -4.35
C CYS A 147 -22.89 2.42 -3.78
N VAL A 148 -23.96 2.79 -4.47
CA VAL A 148 -25.34 2.42 -4.16
C VAL A 148 -26.06 1.94 -5.42
N ASN A 149 -27.15 1.20 -5.22
CA ASN A 149 -28.05 0.85 -6.32
C ASN A 149 -28.86 2.10 -6.72
N PRO A 150 -28.89 2.50 -8.01
CA PRO A 150 -29.64 3.67 -8.46
C PRO A 150 -31.15 3.55 -8.28
N GLN A 151 -31.70 2.33 -8.27
CA GLN A 151 -33.14 2.10 -8.15
C GLN A 151 -33.59 2.07 -6.69
N THR A 152 -32.84 1.40 -5.82
CA THR A 152 -33.23 1.17 -4.43
C THR A 152 -32.54 2.10 -3.43
N LYS A 153 -31.55 2.89 -3.88
CA LYS A 153 -30.65 3.74 -3.05
C LYS A 153 -29.89 3.02 -1.92
N ARG A 154 -30.08 1.71 -1.76
CA ARG A 154 -29.42 0.86 -0.77
C ARG A 154 -27.96 0.57 -1.18
N PRO A 155 -27.04 0.51 -0.21
CA PRO A 155 -25.66 0.09 -0.47
C PRO A 155 -25.61 -1.40 -0.82
N TYR A 156 -24.62 -1.78 -1.62
CA TYR A 156 -24.33 -3.18 -1.90
C TYR A 156 -23.62 -3.84 -0.71
N THR A 157 -23.65 -5.17 -0.64
CA THR A 157 -22.78 -5.90 0.29
C THR A 157 -21.41 -6.13 -0.34
N VAL A 158 -20.37 -6.21 0.50
CA VAL A 158 -18.99 -6.48 0.06
C VAL A 158 -18.92 -7.75 -0.81
N THR A 159 -19.66 -8.80 -0.42
CA THR A 159 -19.68 -10.08 -1.13
C THR A 159 -20.27 -10.01 -2.54
N MET A 160 -21.24 -9.11 -2.79
CA MET A 160 -21.78 -8.89 -4.14
C MET A 160 -20.75 -8.20 -5.03
N ILE A 161 -20.03 -7.22 -4.49
CA ILE A 161 -18.99 -6.50 -5.22
C ILE A 161 -17.79 -7.41 -5.48
N GLU A 162 -17.39 -8.26 -4.53
CA GLU A 162 -16.32 -9.25 -4.74
C GLU A 162 -16.63 -10.20 -5.91
N LYS A 163 -17.87 -10.71 -6.00
CA LYS A 163 -18.31 -11.53 -7.14
C LYS A 163 -18.25 -10.73 -8.45
N ALA A 164 -18.76 -9.51 -8.44
CA ALA A 164 -18.71 -8.63 -9.61
C ALA A 164 -17.27 -8.37 -10.09
N MET A 165 -16.34 -8.17 -9.15
CA MET A 165 -14.92 -8.00 -9.45
C MET A 165 -14.27 -9.29 -9.98
N GLN A 166 -14.68 -10.47 -9.49
CA GLN A 166 -14.22 -11.76 -10.00
C GLN A 166 -14.67 -11.99 -11.45
N ASP A 167 -15.94 -11.70 -11.74
CA ASP A 167 -16.52 -11.80 -13.10
C ASP A 167 -15.87 -10.82 -14.08
N LEU A 168 -15.40 -9.68 -13.57
CA LEU A 168 -14.67 -8.69 -14.36
C LEU A 168 -13.25 -9.17 -14.72
N HIS A 169 -12.73 -10.20 -14.03
CA HIS A 169 -11.34 -10.65 -14.08
C HIS A 169 -10.34 -9.50 -13.85
N LEU A 170 -10.60 -8.70 -12.80
CA LEU A 170 -9.78 -7.52 -12.50
C LEU A 170 -8.34 -7.92 -12.14
N SER A 171 -7.36 -7.24 -12.74
CA SER A 171 -5.95 -7.36 -12.35
C SER A 171 -5.58 -6.25 -11.35
N VAL A 172 -5.31 -6.63 -10.10
CA VAL A 172 -4.88 -5.70 -9.03
C VAL A 172 -3.38 -5.43 -9.13
N ASN A 173 -3.00 -4.15 -9.03
CA ASN A 173 -1.60 -3.74 -9.02
C ASN A 173 -1.18 -3.24 -7.63
N PRO A 174 -0.24 -3.90 -6.94
CA PRO A 174 0.18 -3.51 -5.59
C PRO A 174 0.92 -2.17 -5.53
N LYS A 175 1.37 -1.62 -6.65
CA LYS A 175 2.08 -0.33 -6.70
C LYS A 175 1.14 0.87 -6.69
N ARG A 176 -0.13 0.69 -7.06
CA ARG A 176 -1.14 1.78 -7.11
C ARG A 176 -1.94 1.76 -5.82
N SER A 177 -2.40 2.93 -5.37
CA SER A 177 -3.24 3.03 -4.18
C SER A 177 -4.59 2.30 -4.39
N PRO A 178 -5.16 1.67 -3.35
CA PRO A 178 -6.46 0.99 -3.44
C PRO A 178 -7.58 1.94 -3.91
N LYS A 179 -7.56 3.20 -3.43
CA LYS A 179 -8.55 4.22 -3.81
C LYS A 179 -8.53 4.57 -5.30
N SER A 180 -7.35 4.67 -5.91
CA SER A 180 -7.27 4.91 -7.36
C SER A 180 -7.77 3.71 -8.15
N GLN A 181 -7.48 2.49 -7.68
CA GLN A 181 -7.95 1.26 -8.33
C GLN A 181 -9.47 1.11 -8.20
N ALA A 182 -10.04 1.45 -7.05
CA ALA A 182 -11.50 1.41 -6.83
C ALA A 182 -12.25 2.31 -7.83
N LEU A 183 -11.73 3.50 -8.17
CA LEU A 183 -12.35 4.36 -9.18
C LEU A 183 -12.32 3.73 -10.58
N ASP A 184 -11.24 3.04 -10.93
CA ASP A 184 -11.13 2.34 -12.21
C ASP A 184 -12.09 1.13 -12.23
N VAL A 185 -12.23 0.42 -11.11
CA VAL A 185 -13.18 -0.70 -10.94
C VAL A 185 -14.61 -0.24 -11.12
N ILE A 186 -15.02 0.87 -10.49
CA ILE A 186 -16.38 1.41 -10.61
C ILE A 186 -16.73 1.70 -12.07
N LYS A 187 -15.81 2.32 -12.82
CA LYS A 187 -16.03 2.60 -14.25
C LYS A 187 -16.20 1.33 -15.06
N GLN A 188 -15.34 0.34 -14.86
CA GLN A 188 -15.41 -0.93 -15.58
C GLN A 188 -16.68 -1.72 -15.26
N LEU A 189 -17.12 -1.69 -14.00
CA LEU A 189 -18.38 -2.31 -13.57
C LEU A 189 -19.59 -1.63 -14.21
N GLN A 190 -19.56 -0.30 -14.37
CA GLN A 190 -20.59 0.47 -15.08
C GLN A 190 -20.61 0.14 -16.58
N GLU A 191 -19.44 0.10 -17.23
CA GLU A 191 -19.32 -0.18 -18.67
C GLU A 191 -19.83 -1.56 -19.06
N LYS A 192 -19.52 -2.59 -18.27
CA LYS A 192 -19.99 -3.96 -18.55
C LYS A 192 -21.42 -4.22 -18.09
N GLN A 193 -22.02 -3.28 -17.36
CA GLN A 193 -23.41 -3.32 -16.89
C GLN A 193 -23.80 -4.64 -16.18
N LEU A 194 -22.82 -5.31 -15.54
CA LEU A 194 -23.05 -6.55 -14.80
C LEU A 194 -23.87 -6.30 -13.52
N LEU A 195 -23.70 -5.13 -12.93
CA LEU A 195 -24.45 -4.63 -11.78
C LEU A 195 -24.81 -3.16 -12.00
N PRO A 196 -26.06 -2.75 -11.74
CA PRO A 196 -26.44 -1.34 -11.80
C PRO A 196 -25.81 -0.59 -10.63
N ILE A 197 -24.59 -0.08 -10.78
CA ILE A 197 -23.91 0.66 -9.72
C ILE A 197 -23.87 2.16 -10.04
N GLN A 198 -24.20 2.97 -9.05
CA GLN A 198 -24.00 4.41 -9.08
C GLN A 198 -23.19 4.85 -7.88
N ARG A 199 -22.39 5.91 -8.06
CA ARG A 199 -21.67 6.51 -6.94
C ARG A 199 -22.66 7.20 -6.01
N ALA A 200 -22.47 7.05 -4.70
CA ALA A 200 -23.26 7.74 -3.69
C ALA A 200 -23.11 9.25 -3.86
N GLN A 201 -24.25 9.94 -3.94
CA GLN A 201 -24.33 11.39 -4.06
C GLN A 201 -24.38 12.02 -2.67
N MET A 202 -23.85 13.23 -2.55
CA MET A 202 -23.95 14.04 -1.34
C MET A 202 -25.09 15.04 -1.49
N ARG A 203 -25.91 15.17 -0.45
CA ARG A 203 -26.90 16.24 -0.35
C ARG A 203 -26.23 17.45 0.29
N LEU A 204 -26.20 18.56 -0.45
CA LEU A 204 -25.67 19.82 0.04
C LEU A 204 -26.79 20.84 0.15
N ARG A 205 -26.73 21.63 1.21
CA ARG A 205 -27.45 22.89 1.32
C ARG A 205 -26.47 24.03 1.06
N LEU A 206 -26.80 24.85 0.08
CA LEU A 206 -26.06 26.04 -0.30
C LEU A 206 -26.88 27.25 0.13
N THR A 207 -26.33 28.09 1.01
CA THR A 207 -26.95 29.35 1.39
C THR A 207 -26.14 30.51 0.81
N LEU A 208 -26.79 31.32 -0.01
CA LEU A 208 -26.17 32.44 -0.75
C LEU A 208 -26.90 33.74 -0.45
N ALA A 209 -26.20 34.79 -0.02
CA ALA A 209 -26.80 36.13 0.09
C ALA A 209 -27.26 36.64 -1.30
N GLN A 210 -28.44 37.26 -1.39
CA GLN A 210 -28.98 37.73 -2.67
C GLN A 210 -28.17 38.93 -3.20
N SER A 211 -27.36 38.70 -4.24
CA SER A 211 -26.53 39.73 -4.89
C SER A 211 -26.35 39.44 -6.39
N SER A 212 -25.91 40.43 -7.16
CA SER A 212 -25.62 40.28 -8.60
C SER A 212 -24.51 39.25 -8.88
N ALA A 213 -23.60 39.04 -7.93
CA ALA A 213 -22.58 37.99 -7.97
C ALA A 213 -23.18 36.58 -7.80
N SER A 214 -24.24 36.46 -7.00
CA SER A 214 -24.90 35.19 -6.66
C SER A 214 -25.63 34.58 -7.86
N LYS A 215 -26.15 35.40 -8.77
CA LYS A 215 -26.75 34.94 -10.05
C LYS A 215 -25.72 34.31 -10.99
N LYS A 216 -24.51 34.87 -11.07
CA LYS A 216 -23.40 34.31 -11.88
C LYS A 216 -22.86 33.01 -11.29
N LEU A 217 -22.79 32.94 -9.95
CA LEU A 217 -22.44 31.73 -9.22
C LEU A 217 -23.42 30.59 -9.50
N ARG A 218 -24.73 30.89 -9.49
CA ARG A 218 -25.78 29.93 -9.82
C ARG A 218 -25.60 29.33 -11.21
N GLU A 219 -25.36 30.15 -12.24
CA GLU A 219 -25.14 29.65 -13.61
C GLU A 219 -23.93 28.72 -13.72
N LYS A 220 -22.88 28.95 -12.91
CA LYS A 220 -21.68 28.09 -12.88
C LYS A 220 -21.85 26.83 -12.04
N ILE A 221 -22.67 26.89 -10.99
CA ILE A 221 -22.93 25.75 -10.11
C ILE A 221 -23.95 24.80 -10.73
N MET A 222 -24.95 25.32 -11.46
CA MET A 222 -26.01 24.52 -12.10
C MET A 222 -25.51 23.33 -12.94
N PRO A 223 -24.46 23.44 -13.79
CA PRO A 223 -23.92 22.30 -14.52
C PRO A 223 -23.11 21.32 -13.65
N LEU A 224 -22.76 21.71 -12.43
CA LEU A 224 -22.04 20.87 -11.46
C LEU A 224 -22.97 20.14 -10.49
N LEU A 225 -24.28 20.40 -10.54
CA LEU A 225 -25.29 19.71 -9.73
C LEU A 225 -25.88 18.54 -10.51
N THR A 226 -26.13 17.41 -9.84
CA THR A 226 -26.73 16.24 -10.49
C THR A 226 -28.25 16.33 -10.49
N SER A 227 -28.84 16.77 -9.38
CA SER A 227 -30.27 17.10 -9.28
C SER A 227 -30.50 18.16 -8.21
N ILE A 228 -31.48 19.02 -8.44
CA ILE A 228 -31.93 20.04 -7.47
C ILE A 228 -33.21 19.51 -6.85
N GLU A 229 -33.27 19.44 -5.52
CA GLU A 229 -34.47 19.00 -4.80
C GLU A 229 -35.34 20.20 -4.47
N ASP A 230 -34.77 21.21 -3.82
CA ASP A 230 -35.49 22.40 -3.37
C ASP A 230 -34.67 23.67 -3.65
N GLU A 231 -35.35 24.72 -4.08
CA GLU A 231 -34.79 26.06 -4.26
C GLU A 231 -35.74 27.09 -3.64
N ASP A 232 -35.33 27.65 -2.50
CA ASP A 232 -36.06 28.70 -1.81
C ASP A 232 -35.32 30.04 -1.96
N SER A 233 -36.03 31.04 -2.47
CA SER A 233 -35.51 32.40 -2.61
C SER A 233 -36.24 33.34 -1.66
N ASN A 234 -35.58 33.73 -0.57
CA ASN A 234 -36.04 34.77 0.34
C ASN A 234 -35.51 36.16 -0.12
N GLU A 235 -36.04 37.24 0.44
CA GLU A 235 -35.64 38.63 0.10
C GLU A 235 -34.16 38.94 0.38
N SER A 236 -33.51 38.18 1.25
CA SER A 236 -32.10 38.38 1.65
C SER A 236 -31.17 37.22 1.25
N GLU A 237 -31.69 35.99 1.10
CA GLU A 237 -30.90 34.77 0.96
C GLU A 237 -31.55 33.78 -0.02
N ILE A 238 -30.72 33.04 -0.76
CA ILE A 238 -31.12 31.95 -1.65
C ILE A 238 -30.58 30.66 -1.03
N GLU A 239 -31.49 29.73 -0.76
CA GLU A 239 -31.18 28.39 -0.29
C GLU A 239 -31.40 27.39 -1.43
N ILE A 240 -30.38 26.61 -1.74
CA ILE A 240 -30.46 25.54 -2.75
C ILE A 240 -30.08 24.23 -2.09
N ILE A 241 -30.99 23.27 -2.12
CA ILE A 241 -30.74 21.90 -1.71
C ILE A 241 -30.56 21.06 -2.98
N ALA A 242 -29.37 20.49 -3.14
CA ALA A 242 -29.03 19.73 -4.34
C ALA A 242 -28.20 18.49 -4.03
N LEU A 243 -28.33 17.48 -4.88
CA LEU A 243 -27.49 16.29 -4.90
C LEU A 243 -26.30 16.54 -5.82
N ILE A 244 -25.10 16.23 -5.31
CA ILE A 244 -23.84 16.38 -6.04
C ILE A 244 -22.98 15.13 -5.96
N ASP A 245 -22.04 14.99 -6.88
CA ASP A 245 -20.97 14.03 -6.72
C ASP A 245 -19.90 14.55 -5.72
N PRO A 246 -19.39 13.69 -4.82
CA PRO A 246 -18.37 14.09 -3.84
C PRO A 246 -17.08 14.65 -4.45
N GLY A 247 -16.80 14.36 -5.73
CA GLY A 247 -15.65 14.91 -6.46
C GLY A 247 -15.80 16.39 -6.84
N GLN A 248 -17.04 16.87 -7.00
CA GLN A 248 -17.34 18.25 -7.40
C GLN A 248 -17.43 19.19 -6.19
N TYR A 249 -17.57 18.65 -4.97
CA TYR A 249 -17.61 19.41 -3.72
C TYR A 249 -16.50 20.46 -3.60
N ARG A 250 -15.25 20.07 -3.89
CA ARG A 250 -14.09 20.97 -3.80
C ARG A 250 -14.20 22.14 -4.78
N ILE A 251 -14.65 21.88 -6.00
CA ILE A 251 -14.81 22.90 -7.05
C ILE A 251 -15.91 23.89 -6.63
N ILE A 252 -17.03 23.38 -6.10
CA ILE A 252 -18.14 24.20 -5.62
C ILE A 252 -17.70 25.08 -4.43
N ASN A 253 -16.99 24.51 -3.45
CA ASN A 253 -16.46 25.28 -2.32
C ASN A 253 -15.47 26.38 -2.75
N ASP A 254 -14.54 26.07 -3.65
CA ASP A 254 -13.58 27.05 -4.17
C ASP A 254 -14.28 28.17 -4.95
N LEU A 255 -15.34 27.87 -5.70
CA LEU A 255 -16.16 28.86 -6.41
C LEU A 255 -16.91 29.77 -5.44
N LEU A 256 -17.52 29.21 -4.39
CA LEU A 256 -18.23 29.96 -3.36
C LEU A 256 -17.31 30.91 -2.59
N GLN A 257 -16.09 30.49 -2.26
CA GLN A 257 -15.13 31.34 -1.56
C GLN A 257 -14.64 32.50 -2.45
N LYS A 258 -14.35 32.23 -3.72
CA LYS A 258 -13.81 33.23 -4.65
C LYS A 258 -14.86 34.25 -5.10
N GLU A 259 -16.04 33.79 -5.50
CA GLU A 259 -17.08 34.65 -6.07
C GLU A 259 -18.09 35.14 -5.03
N GLY A 260 -18.29 34.39 -3.94
CA GLY A 260 -19.22 34.72 -2.87
C GLY A 260 -18.66 35.68 -1.82
N LYS A 261 -17.39 36.10 -1.94
CA LYS A 261 -16.70 37.01 -0.99
C LYS A 261 -16.89 36.61 0.49
N GLY A 262 -16.90 35.30 0.77
CA GLY A 262 -17.07 34.76 2.13
C GLY A 262 -18.49 34.82 2.71
N LYS A 263 -19.52 35.15 1.91
CA LYS A 263 -20.93 35.19 2.36
C LYS A 263 -21.75 33.96 1.96
N GLY A 264 -21.14 32.99 1.27
CA GLY A 264 -21.78 31.72 0.95
C GLY A 264 -21.50 30.69 2.05
N GLN A 265 -22.55 30.09 2.61
CA GLN A 265 -22.43 28.95 3.51
C GLN A 265 -22.73 27.66 2.76
N LEU A 266 -21.95 26.62 3.03
CA LEU A 266 -22.12 25.31 2.45
C LEU A 266 -22.22 24.30 3.58
N GLU A 267 -23.41 23.74 3.75
CA GLU A 267 -23.70 22.73 4.75
C GLU A 267 -23.86 21.37 4.07
N ILE A 268 -23.17 20.36 4.59
CA ILE A 268 -23.39 18.97 4.18
C ILE A 268 -24.61 18.48 4.96
N MET A 269 -25.68 18.15 4.25
CA MET A 269 -26.83 17.51 4.86
C MET A 269 -26.61 16.00 4.91
N ASN A 270 -26.80 15.42 6.08
CA ASN A 270 -26.84 13.97 6.19
C ASN A 270 -28.09 13.45 5.48
N LEU A 271 -27.90 12.49 4.57
CA LEU A 271 -28.97 11.69 4.00
C LEU A 271 -29.55 10.80 5.12
N ARG A 272 -30.40 11.35 5.98
CA ARG A 272 -31.40 10.56 6.69
C ARG A 272 -32.63 10.54 5.80
N GLU A 273 -32.59 9.73 4.76
CA GLU A 273 -33.83 9.28 4.12
C GLU A 273 -34.56 8.42 5.16
N LYS A 274 -35.38 9.06 6.00
CA LYS A 274 -36.61 8.42 6.47
C LYS A 274 -37.50 8.33 5.23
N GLU A 275 -37.32 7.28 4.45
CA GLU A 275 -38.45 6.79 3.65
C GLU A 275 -39.44 6.18 4.66
N GLU A 276 -40.34 7.01 5.18
CA GLU A 276 -41.60 6.53 5.72
C GLU A 276 -42.42 5.97 4.56
N GLY A 277 -42.42 4.65 4.42
CA GLY A 277 -43.20 3.95 3.40
C GLY A 277 -42.83 2.48 3.24
N ASP A 278 -43.29 1.63 4.15
CA ASP A 278 -44.11 0.46 3.77
C ASP A 278 -44.69 -0.21 5.02
N GLU A 279 -45.93 0.18 5.35
CA GLU A 279 -46.90 -0.77 5.86
C GLU A 279 -47.22 -1.79 4.76
N ARG A 280 -47.46 -3.06 5.16
CA ARG A 280 -47.90 -4.25 4.38
C ARG A 280 -46.71 -5.09 3.86
N PHE A 281 -46.47 -6.34 4.28
CA PHE A 281 -47.31 -7.41 4.83
C PHE A 281 -46.56 -8.20 5.91
#